data_AF-A0A2U1M980-F1
#
_entry.id   AF-A0A2U1M980-F1
#
_cell.length_a   1.000
_cell.length_b   1.000
_cell.length_c   1.000
_cell.angle_alpha   90.00
_cell.angle_beta   90.00
_cell.angle_gamma   90.00
#
_symmetry.space_group_name_H-M   'P 1'
#
loop_
_entity.id
_entity.type
_entity.pdbx_description
1 polymer ?
#
loop_
_entity_poly.entity_id
_entity_poly.type
_entity_poly.pdbx_seq_one_letter_code
_entity_poly.pdbx_strand_id
1 'polypeptide(L)'
;MFRLECCCTDSDDQFYNSLMEEQKSFSLPAPLPQWPKGKDNGISIDSDGSILPQGGKNDGQFWMDLPDEDDTVKNGIIVKNGNLESAELYVHVKPALGGTFTDIVMWIFCPFNGPVTFTIEFLNVNIEMNRVGEHVGDWEHYTLRISNFDGELWSVYFSEHSGGEWVDASNLEFIEGNKPIVYSSKHGHASFPNAGTYIQGSTKFGIGVKNDVDKSDWFIDSSKKYQIIAAEYLNGVVDEPDWLQYMREWGPTVLYDGRSELEKLISHLPFFIRLTVETLIDLFPIELYEEEGPTGPKEKDNWYGDERC
;
A
#
# COMPACT_ATOMS: atom_id res chain seq x y z
N MET A 1 11.42 -8.88 -13.93
CA MET A 1 12.32 -9.16 -12.80
C MET A 1 12.69 -7.79 -12.22
N PHE A 2 12.03 -7.27 -11.17
CA PHE A 2 11.76 -5.83 -10.99
C PHE A 2 12.51 -5.18 -9.82
N ARG A 3 12.59 -3.85 -9.83
CA ARG A 3 13.05 -3.05 -8.69
C ARG A 3 11.92 -2.11 -8.25
N LEU A 4 11.56 -2.18 -6.98
CA LEU A 4 10.71 -1.19 -6.32
C LEU A 4 11.63 -0.20 -5.61
N GLU A 5 11.54 1.09 -5.90
CA GLU A 5 12.26 2.12 -5.14
C GLU A 5 11.34 2.64 -4.03
N CYS A 6 11.65 2.34 -2.76
CA CYS A 6 10.87 2.84 -1.61
C CYS A 6 11.43 4.18 -1.15
N CYS A 7 10.56 5.19 -1.06
CA CYS A 7 10.80 6.43 -0.33
C CYS A 7 10.31 6.30 1.12
N CYS A 8 10.86 5.33 1.84
CA CYS A 8 10.61 5.14 3.27
C CYS A 8 11.39 6.23 4.04
N THR A 9 10.73 6.95 4.95
CA THR A 9 11.16 8.24 5.56
C THR A 9 12.51 8.23 6.29
N ASP A 10 13.28 9.31 6.12
CA ASP A 10 14.46 9.64 6.93
C ASP A 10 14.13 9.69 8.43
N SER A 11 14.69 8.76 9.19
CA SER A 11 14.92 8.97 10.63
C SER A 11 16.26 8.36 11.05
N ASP A 12 17.22 9.26 11.28
CA ASP A 12 18.49 9.14 12.02
C ASP A 12 19.38 7.88 11.84
N ASP A 13 20.44 8.09 11.06
CA ASP A 13 21.60 7.23 10.70
C ASP A 13 22.41 6.57 11.86
N GLN A 14 22.02 6.68 13.14
CA GLN A 14 22.87 6.21 14.25
C GLN A 14 22.44 4.91 14.92
N PHE A 15 21.31 4.29 14.54
CA PHE A 15 20.80 3.10 15.23
C PHE A 15 20.95 1.76 14.48
N TYR A 16 21.39 1.76 13.22
CA TYR A 16 21.42 0.56 12.36
C TYR A 16 22.39 -0.55 12.81
N ASN A 17 23.34 -0.28 13.70
CA ASN A 17 24.39 -1.24 14.05
C ASN A 17 24.18 -2.04 15.35
N SER A 18 23.01 -1.93 16.00
CA SER A 18 22.68 -2.87 17.07
C SER A 18 21.23 -3.30 17.02
N LEU A 19 21.00 -4.48 16.44
CA LEU A 19 20.16 -5.58 16.94
C LEU A 19 19.72 -6.43 15.74
N MET A 20 20.45 -7.54 15.54
CA MET A 20 19.90 -8.71 14.87
C MET A 20 18.92 -9.36 15.85
N GLU A 21 17.75 -8.74 16.03
CA GLU A 21 16.62 -9.34 16.73
C GLU A 21 15.64 -9.90 15.71
N GLU A 22 15.05 -11.03 16.08
CA GLU A 22 14.00 -11.76 15.35
C GLU A 22 12.95 -10.79 14.78
N GLN A 23 12.60 -10.97 13.51
CA GLN A 23 11.66 -10.11 12.78
C GLN A 23 10.33 -10.05 13.54
N LYS A 24 10.01 -8.88 14.12
CA LYS A 24 8.77 -8.67 14.88
C LYS A 24 7.61 -8.55 13.90
N SER A 25 6.61 -9.43 14.05
CA SER A 25 5.43 -9.54 13.19
C SER A 25 4.27 -8.71 13.73
N PHE A 26 3.12 -8.73 13.03
CA PHE A 26 1.87 -8.13 13.50
C PHE A 26 1.26 -8.94 14.65
N SER A 27 0.30 -8.32 15.35
CA SER A 27 -0.49 -8.99 16.38
C SER A 27 -1.99 -8.80 16.18
N LEU A 28 -2.77 -9.80 16.62
CA LEU A 28 -4.21 -9.67 16.80
C LEU A 28 -4.50 -9.33 18.27
N PRO A 29 -5.52 -8.54 18.63
CA PRO A 29 -5.90 -8.36 20.04
C PRO A 29 -6.30 -9.70 20.70
N ALA A 30 -5.80 -10.00 21.91
CA ALA A 30 -6.10 -11.25 22.62
C ALA A 30 -6.69 -11.03 24.01
N PRO A 31 -7.77 -11.73 24.42
CA PRO A 31 -8.56 -12.65 23.60
C PRO A 31 -9.29 -11.88 22.50
N LEU A 32 -9.67 -12.58 21.41
CA LEU A 32 -10.51 -12.00 20.36
C LEU A 32 -11.67 -11.22 21.04
N PRO A 33 -11.79 -9.90 20.79
CA PRO A 33 -12.50 -9.03 21.70
C PRO A 33 -13.96 -9.42 21.85
N GLN A 34 -14.39 -9.58 23.10
CA GLN A 34 -15.80 -9.52 23.48
C GLN A 34 -16.15 -8.09 23.88
N TRP A 35 -17.40 -7.70 23.67
CA TRP A 35 -17.89 -6.34 23.84
C TRP A 35 -17.62 -5.74 25.25
N PRO A 36 -17.21 -4.45 25.39
CA PRO A 36 -16.69 -3.52 24.37
C PRO A 36 -15.17 -3.69 24.09
N LYS A 37 -14.77 -3.50 22.82
CA LYS A 37 -13.50 -3.93 22.20
C LYS A 37 -12.22 -3.23 22.71
N GLY A 38 -11.10 -3.97 22.62
CA GLY A 38 -9.78 -3.41 22.27
C GLY A 38 -8.78 -3.14 23.41
N LYS A 39 -8.77 -3.92 24.50
CA LYS A 39 -7.83 -3.70 25.61
C LYS A 39 -7.31 -4.97 26.28
N ASP A 40 -6.84 -5.94 25.49
CA ASP A 40 -6.13 -7.08 26.05
C ASP A 40 -4.91 -7.43 25.16
N ASN A 41 -3.82 -7.89 25.78
CA ASN A 41 -2.51 -8.14 25.16
C ASN A 41 -2.63 -8.94 23.85
N GLY A 42 -2.09 -8.45 22.74
CA GLY A 42 -2.22 -9.14 21.45
C GLY A 42 -1.60 -10.55 21.38
N ILE A 43 -2.10 -11.42 20.49
CA ILE A 43 -1.45 -12.67 20.05
C ILE A 43 -0.59 -12.33 18.84
N SER A 44 0.70 -12.65 18.91
CA SER A 44 1.60 -12.55 17.76
C SER A 44 1.17 -13.51 16.65
N ILE A 45 1.22 -13.01 15.41
CA ILE A 45 0.86 -13.75 14.21
C ILE A 45 2.13 -14.35 13.61
N ASP A 46 2.06 -15.63 13.24
CA ASP A 46 3.10 -16.33 12.51
C ASP A 46 3.14 -15.92 11.03
N SER A 47 4.20 -16.28 10.32
CA SER A 47 4.40 -15.86 8.93
C SER A 47 3.38 -16.45 7.96
N ASP A 48 2.80 -17.62 8.28
CA ASP A 48 1.72 -18.25 7.53
C ASP A 48 0.34 -17.72 7.93
N GLY A 49 0.20 -17.15 9.12
CA GLY A 49 -1.05 -16.59 9.61
C GLY A 49 -2.04 -17.65 10.07
N SER A 50 -1.55 -18.79 10.57
CA SER A 50 -2.35 -19.98 10.89
C SER A 50 -3.42 -19.72 11.96
N ILE A 51 -3.21 -18.70 12.79
CA ILE A 51 -4.13 -18.27 13.85
C ILE A 51 -5.23 -17.31 13.35
N LEU A 52 -5.13 -16.83 12.11
CA LEU A 52 -6.04 -15.84 11.56
C LEU A 52 -7.40 -16.46 11.21
N PRO A 53 -8.52 -15.74 11.46
CA PRO A 53 -9.83 -16.13 10.95
C PRO A 53 -9.81 -16.29 9.42
N GLN A 54 -10.25 -17.46 8.95
CA GLN A 54 -10.24 -17.81 7.53
C GLN A 54 -11.58 -17.46 6.87
N GLY A 55 -11.53 -16.70 5.77
CA GLY A 55 -12.67 -16.36 4.91
C GLY A 55 -13.69 -15.39 5.53
N GLY A 56 -14.93 -15.49 5.05
CA GLY A 56 -16.03 -14.60 5.47
C GLY A 56 -16.02 -13.27 4.72
N LYS A 57 -16.44 -12.20 5.40
CA LYS A 57 -16.47 -10.83 4.89
C LYS A 57 -16.02 -9.91 6.01
N ASN A 58 -15.53 -8.73 5.65
CA ASN A 58 -15.29 -7.72 6.64
C ASN A 58 -16.55 -7.38 7.47
N ASP A 59 -16.53 -7.73 8.75
CA ASP A 59 -17.59 -7.49 9.75
C ASP A 59 -17.21 -6.39 10.75
N GLY A 60 -16.04 -5.77 10.56
CA GLY A 60 -15.44 -4.76 11.42
C GLY A 60 -15.17 -5.26 12.84
N GLN A 61 -15.20 -6.56 13.13
CA GLN A 61 -15.07 -7.09 14.50
C GLN A 61 -13.62 -7.25 14.95
N PHE A 62 -12.70 -7.49 14.02
CA PHE A 62 -11.30 -7.83 14.28
C PHE A 62 -10.41 -7.09 13.29
N TRP A 63 -9.23 -6.67 13.73
CA TRP A 63 -8.19 -6.12 12.87
C TRP A 63 -6.83 -6.63 13.34
N MET A 64 -5.84 -6.56 12.45
CA MET A 64 -4.44 -6.68 12.83
C MET A 64 -3.86 -5.34 13.26
N ASP A 65 -2.93 -5.35 14.20
CA ASP A 65 -2.29 -4.15 14.69
C ASP A 65 -0.79 -4.37 14.88
N LEU A 66 -0.07 -3.26 15.04
CA LEU A 66 1.33 -3.28 15.43
C LEU A 66 1.47 -3.90 16.84
N PRO A 67 2.61 -4.52 17.17
CA PRO A 67 2.87 -5.02 18.52
C PRO A 67 2.72 -3.94 19.61
N ASP A 68 2.17 -4.31 20.76
CA ASP A 68 1.93 -3.41 21.90
C ASP A 68 3.20 -2.65 22.35
N GLU A 69 3.02 -1.35 22.64
CA GLU A 69 4.10 -0.39 22.96
C GLU A 69 4.83 -0.67 24.30
N ASP A 70 4.27 -1.51 25.17
CA ASP A 70 4.87 -1.87 26.47
C ASP A 70 6.18 -2.66 26.31
N ASP A 71 6.44 -3.27 25.14
CA ASP A 71 7.73 -3.86 24.78
C ASP A 71 8.70 -2.88 24.08
N THR A 72 8.50 -1.59 24.34
CA THR A 72 9.23 -0.37 23.90
C THR A 72 8.74 0.22 22.58
N VAL A 73 8.46 1.53 22.62
CA VAL A 73 8.26 2.46 21.47
C VAL A 73 9.22 2.20 20.30
N LYS A 74 10.42 1.67 20.57
CA LYS A 74 11.40 1.27 19.55
C LYS A 74 10.88 0.15 18.64
N ASN A 75 10.17 -0.84 19.17
CA ASN A 75 9.66 -1.96 18.39
C ASN A 75 8.55 -1.52 17.43
N GLY A 76 7.63 -0.67 17.89
CA GLY A 76 6.59 -0.08 17.03
C GLY A 76 7.20 0.74 15.89
N ILE A 77 8.23 1.54 16.17
CA ILE A 77 8.97 2.30 15.13
C ILE A 77 9.67 1.37 14.14
N ILE A 78 10.33 0.31 14.63
CA ILE A 78 11.02 -0.67 13.76
C ILE A 78 10.04 -1.36 12.83
N VAL A 79 8.87 -1.80 13.33
CA VAL A 79 7.87 -2.48 12.49
C VAL A 79 7.30 -1.53 11.45
N LYS A 80 6.94 -0.29 11.82
CA LYS A 80 6.43 0.72 10.88
C LYS A 80 7.37 1.00 9.73
N ASN A 81 8.68 1.04 9.99
CA ASN A 81 9.70 1.31 8.96
C ASN A 81 9.87 0.14 7.98
N GLY A 82 9.44 -1.07 8.35
CA GLY A 82 9.70 -2.27 7.59
C GLY A 82 11.19 -2.61 7.49
N ASN A 83 11.52 -3.60 6.67
CA ASN A 83 12.90 -4.00 6.41
C ASN A 83 13.04 -4.50 4.96
N LEU A 84 13.70 -3.70 4.11
CA LEU A 84 13.88 -4.01 2.70
C LEU A 84 14.79 -5.23 2.46
N GLU A 85 15.71 -5.54 3.38
CA GLU A 85 16.58 -6.71 3.25
C GLU A 85 15.80 -8.01 3.43
N SER A 86 14.81 -8.04 4.32
CA SER A 86 13.93 -9.19 4.56
C SER A 86 12.63 -9.17 3.76
N ALA A 87 12.32 -8.06 3.09
CA ALA A 87 11.10 -7.92 2.31
C ALA A 87 10.94 -9.04 1.27
N GLU A 88 9.75 -9.60 1.23
CA GLU A 88 9.32 -10.64 0.31
C GLU A 88 8.10 -10.13 -0.46
N LEU A 89 8.08 -10.34 -1.78
CA LEU A 89 6.90 -10.03 -2.58
C LEU A 89 6.03 -11.28 -2.75
N TYR A 90 4.72 -11.07 -2.75
CA TYR A 90 3.77 -12.16 -2.87
C TYR A 90 3.17 -12.17 -4.27
N VAL A 91 3.33 -13.28 -4.98
CA VAL A 91 3.04 -13.40 -6.40
C VAL A 91 1.73 -14.13 -6.60
N HIS A 92 0.79 -13.46 -7.25
CA HIS A 92 -0.42 -14.07 -7.77
C HIS A 92 -0.29 -14.18 -9.30
N VAL A 93 -0.38 -15.41 -9.81
CA VAL A 93 -0.30 -15.69 -11.25
C VAL A 93 -1.69 -16.01 -11.75
N LYS A 94 -2.20 -15.21 -12.70
CA LYS A 94 -3.54 -15.40 -13.25
C LYS A 94 -3.55 -15.30 -14.79
N PRO A 95 -4.35 -16.11 -15.50
CA PRO A 95 -4.57 -15.94 -16.92
C PRO A 95 -5.28 -14.61 -17.18
N ALA A 96 -4.87 -13.88 -18.22
CA ALA A 96 -5.46 -12.61 -18.59
C ALA A 96 -5.94 -12.61 -20.04
N LEU A 97 -6.94 -11.77 -20.34
CA LEU A 97 -7.47 -11.58 -21.69
C LEU A 97 -7.79 -12.91 -22.40
N GLY A 98 -8.57 -13.77 -21.71
CA GLY A 98 -8.97 -15.08 -22.23
C GLY A 98 -7.83 -16.10 -22.34
N GLY A 99 -6.73 -15.89 -21.61
CA GLY A 99 -5.56 -16.77 -21.57
C GLY A 99 -4.54 -16.52 -22.69
N THR A 100 -4.69 -15.43 -23.44
CA THR A 100 -3.67 -14.99 -24.41
C THR A 100 -2.48 -14.34 -23.73
N PHE A 101 -2.68 -13.85 -22.50
CA PHE A 101 -1.64 -13.32 -21.63
C PHE A 101 -1.65 -14.04 -20.28
N THR A 102 -0.53 -13.91 -19.57
CA THR A 102 -0.40 -14.25 -18.16
C THR A 102 -0.08 -12.97 -17.39
N ASP A 103 -0.93 -12.63 -16.44
CA ASP A 103 -0.69 -11.54 -15.50
C ASP A 103 0.06 -12.11 -14.28
N ILE A 104 1.22 -11.51 -13.99
CA ILE A 104 1.99 -11.77 -12.77
C ILE A 104 1.79 -10.56 -11.87
N VAL A 105 0.93 -10.70 -10.87
CA VAL A 105 0.61 -9.66 -9.90
C VAL A 105 1.62 -9.74 -8.76
N MET A 106 2.33 -8.65 -8.50
CA MET A 106 3.38 -8.58 -7.50
C MET A 106 2.86 -7.74 -6.33
N TRP A 107 2.43 -8.40 -5.25
CA TRP A 107 1.95 -7.76 -4.03
C TRP A 107 3.10 -7.41 -3.09
N ILE A 108 2.99 -6.24 -2.49
CA ILE A 108 3.91 -5.70 -1.50
C ILE A 108 3.10 -5.31 -0.27
N PHE A 109 3.55 -5.75 0.89
CA PHE A 109 2.98 -5.34 2.15
C PHE A 109 3.83 -4.25 2.78
N CYS A 110 3.22 -3.09 3.03
CA CYS A 110 3.84 -1.98 3.76
C CYS A 110 3.27 -1.97 5.19
N PRO A 111 4.10 -2.06 6.24
CA PRO A 111 3.57 -2.14 7.61
C PRO A 111 2.79 -0.91 8.08
N PHE A 112 2.99 0.23 7.43
CA PHE A 112 2.39 1.51 7.81
C PHE A 112 2.34 2.41 6.58
N ASN A 113 1.22 3.10 6.38
CA ASN A 113 1.06 4.21 5.43
C ASN A 113 1.20 5.54 6.18
N GLY A 114 1.95 6.49 5.61
CA GLY A 114 2.26 7.77 6.23
C GLY A 114 1.25 8.88 5.92
N PRO A 115 1.43 10.08 6.52
CA PRO A 115 0.50 11.17 6.31
C PRO A 115 0.58 11.73 4.88
N VAL A 116 -0.56 12.19 4.38
CA VAL A 116 -0.65 12.76 3.03
C VAL A 116 -0.14 14.20 2.97
N THR A 117 0.32 14.60 1.79
CA THR A 117 0.54 16.01 1.46
C THR A 117 -0.60 16.52 0.59
N PHE A 118 -1.33 17.53 1.04
CA PHE A 118 -2.34 18.21 0.22
C PHE A 118 -1.68 19.34 -0.58
N THR A 119 -2.04 19.47 -1.85
CA THR A 119 -1.45 20.46 -2.76
C THR A 119 -2.47 21.27 -3.52
N ILE A 120 -2.09 22.53 -3.81
CA ILE A 120 -2.74 23.44 -4.76
C ILE A 120 -1.65 23.99 -5.68
N GLU A 121 -1.37 23.28 -6.78
CA GLU A 121 -0.21 23.51 -7.64
C GLU A 121 -0.15 24.91 -8.23
N PHE A 122 -1.27 25.44 -8.74
CA PHE A 122 -1.29 26.76 -9.37
C PHE A 122 -1.00 27.92 -8.41
N LEU A 123 -1.03 27.66 -7.09
CA LEU A 123 -0.63 28.59 -6.05
C LEU A 123 0.71 28.24 -5.42
N ASN A 124 1.33 27.14 -5.83
CA ASN A 124 2.53 26.56 -5.23
C ASN A 124 2.37 26.37 -3.71
N VAL A 125 1.19 25.92 -3.28
CA VAL A 125 0.88 25.61 -1.88
C VAL A 125 0.95 24.11 -1.69
N ASN A 126 1.83 23.65 -0.81
CA ASN A 126 1.93 22.27 -0.39
C ASN A 126 1.83 22.22 1.13
N ILE A 127 1.03 21.29 1.62
CA ILE A 127 0.68 21.22 3.03
C ILE A 127 0.79 19.78 3.45
N GLU A 128 1.85 19.50 4.20
CA GLU A 128 2.03 18.23 4.89
C GLU A 128 0.99 18.14 5.99
N MET A 129 0.07 17.18 5.87
CA MET A 129 -0.87 16.89 6.94
C MET A 129 -0.14 16.23 8.10
N ASN A 130 -0.69 16.36 9.31
CA ASN A 130 -0.02 15.82 10.49
C ASN A 130 -0.20 14.30 10.57
N ARG A 131 -1.46 13.85 10.56
CA ARG A 131 -1.80 12.43 10.68
C ARG A 131 -2.74 11.93 9.58
N VAL A 132 -3.42 12.84 8.88
CA VAL A 132 -4.39 12.48 7.84
C VAL A 132 -3.78 11.53 6.82
N GLY A 133 -4.42 10.39 6.62
CA GLY A 133 -4.00 9.33 5.72
C GLY A 133 -3.08 8.28 6.34
N GLU A 134 -2.62 8.46 7.59
CA GLU A 134 -1.88 7.43 8.29
C GLU A 134 -2.76 6.21 8.57
N HIS A 135 -2.28 5.01 8.26
CA HIS A 135 -2.91 3.78 8.74
C HIS A 135 -1.90 2.66 8.91
N VAL A 136 -2.23 1.72 9.79
CA VAL A 136 -1.46 0.49 9.97
C VAL A 136 -1.79 -0.46 8.83
N GLY A 137 -0.74 -1.08 8.30
CA GLY A 137 -0.81 -2.02 7.18
C GLY A 137 -1.21 -1.36 5.87
N ASP A 138 -0.61 -1.81 4.79
CA ASP A 138 -1.02 -1.47 3.44
C ASP A 138 -0.63 -2.56 2.45
N TRP A 139 -1.49 -2.75 1.45
CA TRP A 139 -1.29 -3.73 0.39
C TRP A 139 -1.28 -3.01 -0.95
N GLU A 140 -0.07 -2.95 -1.52
CA GLU A 140 0.19 -2.39 -2.84
C GLU A 140 0.47 -3.49 -3.84
N HIS A 141 0.23 -3.20 -5.13
CA HIS A 141 0.62 -4.12 -6.18
C HIS A 141 0.97 -3.42 -7.49
N TYR A 142 1.71 -4.15 -8.32
CA TYR A 142 1.82 -3.87 -9.74
C TYR A 142 1.66 -5.18 -10.51
N THR A 143 1.13 -5.11 -11.73
CA THR A 143 0.82 -6.32 -12.52
C THR A 143 1.58 -6.31 -13.82
N LEU A 144 2.18 -7.45 -14.15
CA LEU A 144 3.03 -7.61 -15.32
C LEU A 144 2.28 -8.46 -16.31
N ARG A 145 2.01 -7.91 -17.49
CA ARG A 145 1.28 -8.63 -18.53
C ARG A 145 2.25 -9.24 -19.52
N ILE A 146 2.35 -10.57 -19.50
CA ILE A 146 3.25 -11.33 -20.37
C ILE A 146 2.46 -12.00 -21.49
N SER A 147 2.88 -11.83 -22.74
CA SER A 147 2.28 -12.51 -23.89
C SER A 147 2.61 -13.99 -23.86
N ASN A 148 1.59 -14.86 -23.97
CA ASN A 148 1.80 -16.30 -24.01
C ASN A 148 2.30 -16.81 -25.38
N PHE A 149 2.42 -15.94 -26.38
CA PHE A 149 2.88 -16.31 -27.73
C PHE A 149 4.40 -16.22 -27.89
N ASP A 150 5.01 -15.19 -27.34
CA ASP A 150 6.43 -14.86 -27.48
C ASP A 150 7.15 -14.72 -26.13
N GLY A 151 6.42 -14.67 -25.02
CA GLY A 151 6.98 -14.50 -23.68
C GLY A 151 7.45 -13.07 -23.39
N GLU A 152 7.06 -12.10 -24.22
CA GLU A 152 7.46 -10.71 -24.04
C GLU A 152 6.55 -9.97 -23.05
N LEU A 153 7.13 -9.02 -22.33
CA LEU A 153 6.39 -8.08 -21.49
C LEU A 153 5.63 -7.11 -22.40
N TRP A 154 4.31 -7.06 -22.24
CA TRP A 154 3.44 -6.22 -23.06
C TRP A 154 3.14 -4.90 -22.37
N SER A 155 2.78 -4.95 -21.10
CA SER A 155 2.45 -3.76 -20.31
C SER A 155 2.62 -4.05 -18.82
N VAL A 156 2.71 -2.99 -18.04
CA VAL A 156 2.69 -3.05 -16.58
C VAL A 156 1.55 -2.20 -16.05
N TYR A 157 0.75 -2.76 -15.15
CA TYR A 157 -0.26 -2.04 -14.39
C TYR A 157 0.39 -1.48 -13.13
N PHE A 158 0.19 -0.21 -12.88
CA PHE A 158 0.66 0.49 -11.69
C PHE A 158 -0.57 0.80 -10.82
N SER A 159 -0.70 0.13 -9.67
CA SER A 159 -1.82 0.38 -8.76
C SER A 159 -1.65 1.72 -8.07
N GLU A 160 -2.72 2.50 -8.08
CA GLU A 160 -2.77 3.83 -7.47
C GLU A 160 -4.03 3.92 -6.62
N HIS A 161 -3.89 3.71 -5.31
CA HIS A 161 -4.99 3.79 -4.35
C HIS A 161 -6.13 2.82 -4.71
N SER A 162 -7.30 3.37 -5.08
CA SER A 162 -8.47 2.63 -5.54
C SER A 162 -8.53 2.47 -7.07
N GLY A 163 -7.45 2.72 -7.80
CA GLY A 163 -7.35 2.63 -9.25
C GLY A 163 -5.95 2.24 -9.72
N GLY A 164 -5.56 2.72 -10.90
CA GLY A 164 -4.24 2.48 -11.48
C GLY A 164 -4.24 2.61 -12.99
N GLU A 165 -3.05 2.56 -13.60
CA GLU A 165 -2.84 2.76 -15.02
C GLU A 165 -2.04 1.62 -15.66
N TRP A 166 -2.47 1.19 -16.85
CA TRP A 166 -1.67 0.32 -17.71
C TRP A 166 -0.71 1.13 -18.57
N VAL A 167 0.59 0.82 -18.48
CA VAL A 167 1.63 1.44 -19.30
C VAL A 167 2.26 0.40 -20.21
N ASP A 168 2.30 0.72 -21.50
CA ASP A 168 2.92 -0.10 -22.54
C ASP A 168 4.42 -0.31 -22.27
N ALA A 169 4.94 -1.50 -22.53
CA ALA A 169 6.32 -1.85 -22.22
C ALA A 169 7.35 -0.92 -22.89
N SER A 170 7.01 -0.32 -24.04
CA SER A 170 7.86 0.64 -24.74
C SER A 170 8.02 1.98 -24.03
N ASN A 171 7.14 2.29 -23.08
CA ASN A 171 7.14 3.55 -22.34
C ASN A 171 7.71 3.41 -20.92
N LEU A 172 8.11 2.19 -20.53
CA LEU A 172 8.67 1.92 -19.22
C LEU A 172 10.14 2.33 -19.14
N GLU A 173 10.57 2.70 -17.95
CA GLU A 173 11.98 2.79 -17.62
C GLU A 173 12.52 1.43 -17.18
N PHE A 174 13.79 1.16 -17.50
CA PHE A 174 14.48 -0.06 -17.15
C PHE A 174 15.82 0.27 -16.49
N ILE A 175 16.17 -0.44 -15.41
CA ILE A 175 17.50 -0.30 -14.79
C ILE A 175 18.56 -1.00 -15.64
N GLU A 176 18.29 -2.25 -15.98
CA GLU A 176 19.20 -3.11 -16.75
C GLU A 176 18.39 -4.21 -17.45
N GLY A 177 18.65 -4.43 -18.73
CA GLY A 177 18.02 -5.50 -19.50
C GLY A 177 16.49 -5.44 -19.46
N ASN A 178 15.86 -6.51 -18.97
CA ASN A 178 14.41 -6.69 -18.91
C ASN A 178 13.80 -6.38 -17.52
N LYS A 179 14.46 -5.53 -16.75
CA LYS A 179 14.03 -5.15 -15.39
C LYS A 179 13.39 -3.75 -15.38
N PRO A 180 12.05 -3.63 -15.57
CA PRO A 180 11.42 -2.33 -15.49
C PRO A 180 11.42 -1.82 -14.05
N ILE A 181 11.36 -0.50 -13.93
CA ILE A 181 11.32 0.24 -12.67
C ILE A 181 9.86 0.42 -12.24
N VAL A 182 9.59 0.24 -10.96
CA VAL A 182 8.35 0.66 -10.31
C VAL A 182 8.71 1.66 -9.23
N TYR A 183 8.18 2.88 -9.36
CA TYR A 183 8.38 3.93 -8.37
C TYR A 183 7.25 3.89 -7.35
N SER A 184 7.57 3.95 -6.06
CA SER A 184 6.58 3.99 -4.99
C SER A 184 6.46 5.41 -4.43
N SER A 185 5.24 5.92 -4.29
CA SER A 185 5.04 7.28 -3.77
C SER A 185 5.47 7.38 -2.31
N LYS A 186 6.05 8.54 -1.97
CA LYS A 186 6.40 8.85 -0.60
C LYS A 186 5.15 8.81 0.28
N HIS A 187 5.25 8.14 1.43
CA HIS A 187 4.19 7.92 2.42
C HIS A 187 3.05 6.99 1.98
N GLY A 188 2.47 7.22 0.79
CA GLY A 188 1.26 6.53 0.31
C GLY A 188 1.50 5.24 -0.47
N HIS A 189 2.75 4.93 -0.83
CA HIS A 189 3.22 3.70 -1.49
C HIS A 189 2.65 3.34 -2.87
N ALA A 190 1.62 4.04 -3.36
CA ALA A 190 1.09 3.91 -4.71
C ALA A 190 2.19 3.83 -5.78
N SER A 191 1.98 2.97 -6.77
CA SER A 191 2.97 2.64 -7.79
C SER A 191 2.87 3.55 -9.00
N PHE A 192 4.00 3.96 -9.56
CA PHE A 192 4.07 4.83 -10.74
C PHE A 192 5.17 4.39 -11.73
N PRO A 193 5.00 4.65 -13.04
CA PRO A 193 5.94 4.23 -14.08
C PRO A 193 7.19 5.11 -14.20
N ASN A 194 7.12 6.37 -13.73
CA ASN A 194 8.18 7.36 -13.87
C ASN A 194 8.32 8.21 -12.61
N ALA A 195 9.50 8.80 -12.41
CA ALA A 195 9.71 9.82 -11.39
C ALA A 195 8.93 11.11 -11.73
N GLY A 196 8.46 11.82 -10.71
CA GLY A 196 7.63 13.00 -10.86
C GLY A 196 6.70 13.25 -9.66
N THR A 197 5.76 14.17 -9.88
CA THR A 197 4.69 14.48 -8.94
C THR A 197 3.36 14.15 -9.61
N TYR A 198 2.55 13.35 -8.93
CA TYR A 198 1.22 12.93 -9.37
C TYR A 198 0.17 13.46 -8.38
N ILE A 199 -1.01 13.84 -8.88
CA ILE A 199 -2.10 14.36 -8.05
C ILE A 199 -3.30 13.45 -8.10
N GLN A 200 -3.66 12.93 -6.93
CA GLN A 200 -4.92 12.27 -6.69
C GLN A 200 -5.96 13.32 -6.30
N GLY A 201 -6.87 13.62 -7.23
CA GLY A 201 -7.88 14.66 -7.08
C GLY A 201 -8.15 15.35 -8.42
N SER A 202 -8.35 16.66 -8.40
CA SER A 202 -8.63 17.41 -9.62
C SER A 202 -7.33 17.82 -10.33
N THR A 203 -6.83 16.96 -11.21
CA THR A 203 -5.67 17.24 -12.09
C THR A 203 -5.84 18.53 -12.89
N LYS A 204 -7.04 18.82 -13.42
CA LYS A 204 -7.36 20.05 -14.15
C LYS A 204 -7.05 21.33 -13.36
N PHE A 205 -7.23 21.28 -12.04
CA PHE A 205 -7.02 22.41 -11.15
C PHE A 205 -5.75 22.26 -10.32
N GLY A 206 -5.01 21.15 -10.45
CA GLY A 206 -3.85 20.85 -9.60
C GLY A 206 -4.18 20.86 -8.11
N ILE A 207 -5.36 20.36 -7.72
CA ILE A 207 -5.80 20.32 -6.31
C ILE A 207 -6.05 18.87 -5.91
N GLY A 208 -5.39 18.41 -4.85
CA GLY A 208 -5.60 17.07 -4.32
C GLY A 208 -4.48 16.58 -3.41
N VAL A 209 -4.42 15.27 -3.22
CA VAL A 209 -3.31 14.59 -2.53
C VAL A 209 -2.14 14.43 -3.50
N LYS A 210 -0.96 14.81 -3.03
CA LYS A 210 0.28 14.79 -3.78
C LYS A 210 1.01 13.47 -3.57
N ASN A 211 1.35 12.80 -4.66
CA ASN A 211 2.20 11.61 -4.71
C ASN A 211 3.53 12.00 -5.33
N ASP A 212 4.56 12.19 -4.51
CA ASP A 212 5.92 12.42 -4.98
C ASP A 212 6.65 11.08 -5.15
N VAL A 213 7.21 10.87 -6.33
CA VAL A 213 8.00 9.69 -6.68
C VAL A 213 9.33 10.11 -7.28
N ASP A 214 10.42 9.52 -6.80
CA ASP A 214 11.76 9.73 -7.34
C ASP A 214 12.64 8.51 -7.05
N LYS A 215 13.83 8.50 -7.67
CA LYS A 215 14.83 7.47 -7.40
C LYS A 215 15.36 7.57 -5.98
N SER A 216 15.41 6.41 -5.34
CA SER A 216 15.98 6.23 -4.00
C SER A 216 17.21 5.34 -4.05
N ASP A 217 18.15 5.59 -3.15
CA ASP A 217 19.25 4.65 -2.87
C ASP A 217 18.72 3.34 -2.25
N TRP A 218 17.51 3.37 -1.70
CA TRP A 218 16.81 2.24 -1.10
C TRP A 218 15.83 1.60 -2.08
N PHE A 219 16.01 0.30 -2.32
CA PHE A 219 15.18 -0.43 -3.27
C PHE A 219 15.08 -1.92 -2.97
N ILE A 220 14.01 -2.54 -3.48
CA ILE A 220 13.79 -3.99 -3.43
C ILE A 220 13.95 -4.55 -4.83
N ASP A 221 14.89 -5.49 -5.02
CA ASP A 221 14.88 -6.34 -6.22
C ASP A 221 13.85 -7.47 -6.02
N SER A 222 12.61 -7.20 -6.46
CA SER A 222 11.42 -8.08 -6.40
C SER A 222 11.62 -9.50 -6.93
N SER A 223 12.74 -9.74 -7.59
CA SER A 223 13.05 -11.03 -8.18
C SER A 223 13.92 -11.95 -7.36
N LYS A 224 14.46 -11.44 -6.26
CA LYS A 224 15.34 -12.20 -5.39
C LYS A 224 14.56 -12.94 -4.30
N LYS A 225 13.53 -12.32 -3.74
CA LYS A 225 12.72 -12.83 -2.64
C LYS A 225 11.25 -12.65 -2.96
N TYR A 226 10.60 -13.76 -3.29
CA TYR A 226 9.17 -13.78 -3.55
C TYR A 226 8.59 -15.15 -3.24
N GLN A 227 7.32 -15.17 -2.89
CA GLN A 227 6.52 -16.38 -2.68
C GLN A 227 5.35 -16.37 -3.67
N ILE A 228 5.15 -17.46 -4.42
CA ILE A 228 3.91 -17.62 -5.20
C ILE A 228 2.82 -18.03 -4.22
N ILE A 229 1.81 -17.17 -4.07
CA ILE A 229 0.75 -17.32 -3.07
C ILE A 229 -0.59 -17.75 -3.67
N ALA A 230 -0.77 -17.59 -4.98
CA ALA A 230 -1.97 -18.00 -5.68
C ALA A 230 -1.71 -18.27 -7.17
N ALA A 231 -2.35 -19.33 -7.67
CA ALA A 231 -2.44 -19.66 -9.09
C ALA A 231 -3.63 -20.62 -9.28
N GLU A 232 -4.83 -20.16 -8.96
CA GLU A 232 -6.04 -20.97 -8.81
C GLU A 232 -6.36 -21.78 -10.09
N TYR A 233 -6.03 -21.22 -11.25
CA TYR A 233 -6.23 -21.85 -12.57
C TYR A 233 -5.42 -23.14 -12.77
N LEU A 234 -4.39 -23.39 -11.94
CA LEU A 234 -3.57 -24.60 -11.98
C LEU A 234 -4.12 -25.74 -11.10
N ASN A 235 -5.30 -25.58 -10.49
CA ASN A 235 -5.98 -26.60 -9.68
C ASN A 235 -5.17 -27.08 -8.47
N GLY A 236 -4.79 -26.16 -7.57
CA GLY A 236 -4.17 -26.51 -6.27
C GLY A 236 -2.70 -26.86 -6.34
N VAL A 237 -1.98 -26.38 -7.36
CA VAL A 237 -0.51 -26.51 -7.46
C VAL A 237 0.21 -25.57 -6.48
N VAL A 238 -0.45 -24.47 -6.11
CA VAL A 238 0.07 -23.48 -5.16
C VAL A 238 -0.72 -23.62 -3.87
N ASP A 239 -0.01 -23.84 -2.77
CA ASP A 239 -0.56 -23.80 -1.42
C ASP A 239 -0.66 -22.33 -0.99
N GLU A 240 -1.89 -21.86 -0.80
CA GLU A 240 -2.15 -20.49 -0.35
C GLU A 240 -1.81 -20.37 1.14
N PRO A 241 -1.13 -19.30 1.58
CA PRO A 241 -0.91 -19.08 3.01
C PRO A 241 -2.23 -18.70 3.70
N ASP A 242 -2.36 -19.05 4.98
CA ASP A 242 -3.59 -18.84 5.76
C ASP A 242 -3.92 -17.35 5.91
N TRP A 243 -2.91 -16.47 5.99
CA TRP A 243 -3.14 -15.02 6.00
C TRP A 243 -3.82 -14.48 4.74
N LEU A 244 -3.70 -15.17 3.60
CA LEU A 244 -4.36 -14.74 2.36
C LEU A 244 -5.89 -14.86 2.47
N GLN A 245 -6.39 -15.73 3.36
CA GLN A 245 -7.82 -15.86 3.61
C GLN A 245 -8.34 -14.88 4.67
N TYR A 246 -7.50 -14.00 5.22
CA TYR A 246 -7.93 -13.04 6.21
C TYR A 246 -8.67 -11.86 5.55
N MET A 247 -10.01 -11.90 5.62
CA MET A 247 -10.93 -10.94 5.00
C MET A 247 -11.40 -9.86 6.00
N ARG A 248 -10.47 -9.27 6.75
CA ARG A 248 -10.71 -8.19 7.73
C ARG A 248 -9.60 -7.14 7.61
N GLU A 249 -9.72 -6.06 8.36
CA GLU A 249 -8.78 -4.93 8.33
C GLU A 249 -7.37 -5.32 8.80
N TRP A 250 -6.38 -4.83 8.05
CA TRP A 250 -4.94 -4.92 8.36
C TRP A 250 -4.44 -3.74 9.19
N GLY A 251 -5.31 -3.15 10.01
CA GLY A 251 -5.01 -2.01 10.88
C GLY A 251 -6.26 -1.59 11.66
N PRO A 252 -6.13 -0.87 12.79
CA PRO A 252 -7.28 -0.32 13.48
C PRO A 252 -7.93 0.80 12.66
N THR A 253 -9.24 0.97 12.84
CA THR A 253 -9.94 2.21 12.45
C THR A 253 -9.62 3.30 13.47
N VAL A 254 -8.90 4.34 13.03
CA VAL A 254 -8.60 5.53 13.83
C VAL A 254 -9.54 6.65 13.39
N LEU A 255 -10.46 7.05 14.26
CA LEU A 255 -11.32 8.20 14.00
C LEU A 255 -10.54 9.49 14.24
N TYR A 256 -9.87 9.97 13.19
CA TYR A 256 -9.34 11.32 13.12
C TYR A 256 -10.31 12.24 12.39
N ASP A 257 -10.48 13.48 12.88
CA ASP A 257 -11.28 14.48 12.16
C ASP A 257 -10.40 15.16 11.10
N GLY A 258 -9.96 14.38 10.10
CA GLY A 258 -9.15 14.86 8.98
C GLY A 258 -9.88 15.95 8.19
N ARG A 259 -11.21 15.86 8.13
CA ARG A 259 -12.08 16.92 7.61
C ARG A 259 -11.90 18.23 8.35
N SER A 260 -11.90 18.25 9.68
CA SER A 260 -11.66 19.48 10.45
C SER A 260 -10.27 20.07 10.21
N GLU A 261 -9.24 19.25 10.03
CA GLU A 261 -7.92 19.76 9.65
C GLU A 261 -7.95 20.44 8.28
N LEU A 262 -8.55 19.77 7.30
CA LEU A 262 -8.72 20.29 5.96
C LEU A 262 -9.59 21.55 5.94
N GLU A 263 -10.68 21.60 6.68
CA GLU A 263 -11.57 22.78 6.79
C GLU A 263 -10.87 23.96 7.49
N LYS A 264 -10.12 23.71 8.57
CA LYS A 264 -9.27 24.73 9.20
C LYS A 264 -8.31 25.31 8.18
N LEU A 265 -7.72 24.47 7.36
CA LEU A 265 -6.78 24.89 6.33
C LEU A 265 -7.46 25.74 5.25
N ILE A 266 -8.57 25.23 4.71
CA ILE A 266 -9.37 25.91 3.69
C ILE A 266 -9.84 27.29 4.17
N SER A 267 -10.12 27.42 5.47
CA SER A 267 -10.54 28.70 6.06
C SER A 267 -9.50 29.83 5.96
N HIS A 268 -8.22 29.48 5.79
CA HIS A 268 -7.12 30.44 5.62
C HIS A 268 -6.83 30.79 4.15
N LEU A 269 -7.47 30.10 3.19
CA LEU A 269 -7.30 30.37 1.76
C LEU A 269 -8.04 31.66 1.34
N PRO A 270 -7.54 32.39 0.32
CA PRO A 270 -8.27 33.52 -0.24
C PRO A 270 -9.65 33.10 -0.77
N PHE A 271 -10.63 33.98 -0.66
CA PHE A 271 -12.06 33.69 -0.89
C PHE A 271 -12.36 32.90 -2.18
N PHE A 272 -11.80 33.31 -3.33
CA PHE A 272 -12.05 32.65 -4.61
C PHE A 272 -11.45 31.23 -4.70
N ILE A 273 -10.35 31.00 -3.99
CA ILE A 273 -9.69 29.68 -3.94
C ILE A 273 -10.46 28.78 -3.00
N ARG A 274 -10.83 29.30 -1.83
CA ARG A 274 -11.69 28.61 -0.87
C ARG A 274 -12.95 28.07 -1.53
N LEU A 275 -13.67 28.88 -2.32
CA LEU A 275 -14.86 28.43 -3.05
C LEU A 275 -14.57 27.28 -4.01
N THR A 276 -13.44 27.33 -4.72
CA THR A 276 -13.02 26.26 -5.63
C THR A 276 -12.74 24.97 -4.86
N VAL A 277 -11.96 25.03 -3.77
CA VAL A 277 -11.62 23.86 -2.95
C VAL A 277 -12.85 23.28 -2.26
N GLU A 278 -13.72 24.12 -1.69
CA GLU A 278 -14.98 23.69 -1.07
C GLU A 278 -15.91 22.97 -2.07
N THR A 279 -15.89 23.36 -3.35
CA THR A 279 -16.69 22.68 -4.39
C THR A 279 -16.09 21.32 -4.79
N LEU A 280 -14.78 21.15 -4.59
CA LEU A 280 -14.05 19.93 -4.95
C LEU A 280 -13.85 18.98 -3.77
N ILE A 281 -14.19 19.39 -2.55
CA ILE A 281 -13.93 18.63 -1.33
C ILE A 281 -14.56 17.23 -1.39
N ASP A 282 -15.78 17.13 -1.90
CA ASP A 282 -16.48 15.84 -2.06
C ASP A 282 -15.87 14.94 -3.16
N LEU A 283 -14.92 15.44 -3.95
CA LEU A 283 -14.17 14.67 -4.96
C LEU A 283 -12.81 14.19 -4.45
N PHE A 284 -12.46 14.54 -3.22
CA PHE A 284 -11.20 14.13 -2.63
C PHE A 284 -11.23 12.68 -2.16
N PRO A 285 -10.06 12.02 -2.14
CA PRO A 285 -9.90 10.65 -1.64
C PRO A 285 -10.50 10.47 -0.24
N ILE A 286 -11.03 9.27 0.04
CA ILE A 286 -11.61 8.94 1.35
C ILE A 286 -10.55 8.93 2.45
N GLU A 287 -9.30 8.70 2.06
CA GLU A 287 -8.07 8.75 2.84
C GLU A 287 -7.86 10.12 3.51
N LEU A 288 -8.53 11.18 3.04
CA LEU A 288 -8.55 12.51 3.70
C LEU A 288 -9.57 12.64 4.84
N TYR A 289 -10.48 11.67 4.98
CA TYR A 289 -11.63 11.74 5.88
C TYR A 289 -11.63 10.65 6.95
N GLU A 290 -11.11 9.47 6.64
CA GLU A 290 -11.07 8.31 7.54
C GLU A 290 -9.72 7.59 7.43
N GLU A 291 -9.20 7.13 8.57
CA GLU A 291 -7.96 6.34 8.66
C GLU A 291 -8.33 4.92 9.09
N GLU A 292 -8.39 3.99 8.14
CA GLU A 292 -8.68 2.58 8.38
C GLU A 292 -7.64 1.72 7.66
N GLY A 293 -7.11 0.72 8.36
CA GLY A 293 -6.23 -0.26 7.72
C GLY A 293 -6.97 -1.02 6.61
N PRO A 294 -6.36 -1.25 5.45
CA PRO A 294 -7.05 -1.86 4.32
C PRO A 294 -7.34 -3.33 4.59
N THR A 295 -8.26 -3.90 3.81
CA THR A 295 -8.46 -5.35 3.76
C THR A 295 -7.36 -6.02 2.93
N GLY A 296 -7.20 -7.33 3.12
CA GLY A 296 -6.18 -8.11 2.41
C GLY A 296 -6.39 -8.20 0.89
N PRO A 297 -5.39 -8.72 0.14
CA PRO A 297 -5.39 -8.74 -1.32
C PRO A 297 -6.64 -9.38 -1.96
N LYS A 298 -7.17 -10.45 -1.35
CA LYS A 298 -8.34 -11.18 -1.87
C LYS A 298 -9.66 -10.43 -1.83
N GLU A 299 -9.75 -9.34 -1.07
CA GLU A 299 -10.94 -8.47 -1.07
C GLU A 299 -10.89 -7.39 -2.17
N LYS A 300 -9.74 -7.24 -2.84
CA LYS A 300 -9.62 -6.33 -3.98
C LYS A 300 -10.43 -6.90 -5.15
N ASP A 301 -11.22 -6.05 -5.80
CA ASP A 301 -12.16 -6.45 -6.86
C ASP A 301 -11.48 -7.03 -8.11
N ASN A 302 -10.22 -6.66 -8.33
CA ASN A 302 -9.32 -7.16 -9.36
C ASN A 302 -8.60 -8.46 -8.98
N TRP A 303 -8.79 -9.02 -7.78
CA TRP A 303 -8.17 -10.30 -7.40
C TRP A 303 -8.54 -11.37 -8.42
N TYR A 304 -9.83 -11.49 -8.73
CA TYR A 304 -10.32 -12.36 -9.79
C TYR A 304 -10.53 -11.59 -11.08
N GLY A 305 -9.88 -12.04 -12.15
CA GLY A 305 -9.98 -11.42 -13.48
C GLY A 305 -8.87 -10.42 -13.76
N ASP A 306 -9.06 -9.63 -14.82
CA ASP A 306 -8.08 -8.66 -15.28
C ASP A 306 -8.05 -7.42 -14.36
N GLU A 307 -6.90 -6.73 -14.28
CA GLU A 307 -6.82 -5.40 -13.67
C GLU A 307 -7.78 -4.41 -14.36
N ARG A 308 -8.09 -3.32 -13.67
CA ARG A 308 -8.94 -2.26 -14.23
C ARG A 308 -8.30 -1.64 -15.49
N CYS A 309 -9.15 -1.20 -16.41
CA CYS A 309 -8.78 -0.53 -17.66
C CYS A 309 -8.94 0.98 -17.57
#